data_AF-A0A2K3JJY6-F1
#
_entry.id   AF-A0A2K3JJY6-F1
#
_cell.length_a   1.000
_cell.length_b   1.000
_cell.length_c   1.000
_cell.angle_alpha   90.00
_cell.angle_beta   90.00
_cell.angle_gamma   90.00
#
_symmetry.space_group_name_H-M   'P 1'
#
loop_
_entity.id
_entity.type
_entity.pdbx_description
1 polymer ?
#
loop_
_entity_poly.entity_id
_entity_poly.type
_entity_poly.pdbx_seq_one_letter_code
_entity_poly.pdbx_strand_id
1 'polypeptide(L)'
;IILDNSIWLIGDGTRICYWTDNWLGVTLVDALDIPVTLRLNLVAKVSNTIHEGSWTIPPLFEQYGTWLVDEILSINLPLTPREDCFVWKHSKNGILTSREAHEHLNPPGPALPWASTIWRNFIPPSHSFVAWRLMLRKTPTDENLRHRGCVIVSMCPLCRRYNDSSEYLFFQCSFALTIWNWVNSIFETQLDHSSLEELLLGCNSFTAFIKELFLACIIHSLHTLWMARNGILFNNAKINSQAAITKIRMTIALSASSINNTTDSISASATANFGIVADTVDDRVLNRMQVAQRPVRPYGYVLVSWKAPSAPWLKANTNGSLLNKLIKGAGYMFGSRVIRRSPFKPLKITI
;
A
#
# COMPACT_ATOMS: atom_id res chain seq x y z
N ILE A 1 -10.99 27.19 5.54
CA ILE A 1 -11.02 25.77 5.08
C ILE A 1 -12.32 25.09 5.47
N ILE A 2 -12.63 24.90 6.77
CA ILE A 2 -13.83 24.16 7.17
C ILE A 2 -15.10 24.93 6.76
N LEU A 3 -15.21 26.20 7.14
CA LEU A 3 -16.39 27.02 6.82
C LEU A 3 -16.61 27.17 5.31
N ASP A 4 -15.54 27.39 4.54
CA ASP A 4 -15.59 27.60 3.08
C ASP A 4 -16.13 26.38 2.31
N ASN A 5 -15.93 25.18 2.86
CA ASN A 5 -16.28 23.90 2.25
C ASN A 5 -17.49 23.23 2.93
N SER A 6 -18.18 23.97 3.80
CA SER A 6 -19.42 23.55 4.44
C SER A 6 -20.60 24.39 4.00
N ILE A 7 -21.80 23.84 4.17
CA ILE A 7 -23.08 24.53 3.96
C ILE A 7 -24.05 24.13 5.08
N TRP A 8 -24.93 25.04 5.46
CA TRP A 8 -26.03 24.75 6.37
C TRP A 8 -27.23 24.22 5.58
N LEU A 9 -27.78 23.11 6.03
CA LEU A 9 -29.10 22.64 5.66
C LEU A 9 -30.10 23.16 6.69
N ILE A 10 -31.12 23.85 6.19
CA ILE A 10 -32.13 24.51 7.03
C ILE A 10 -33.07 23.45 7.62
N GLY A 11 -33.13 23.45 8.95
CA GLY A 11 -34.12 22.76 9.76
C GLY A 11 -35.14 23.76 10.28
N ASP A 12 -34.94 24.22 11.51
CA ASP A 12 -35.75 25.26 12.17
C ASP A 12 -35.20 26.68 11.95
N GLY A 13 -34.00 26.81 11.38
CA GLY A 13 -33.34 28.08 11.07
C GLY A 13 -32.84 28.85 12.29
N THR A 14 -32.89 28.27 13.50
CA THR A 14 -32.57 28.96 14.75
C THR A 14 -31.06 29.12 14.96
N ARG A 15 -30.26 28.20 14.40
CA ARG A 15 -28.80 28.20 14.55
C ARG A 15 -28.14 29.00 13.43
N ILE A 16 -28.78 29.14 12.29
CA ILE A 16 -28.22 29.75 11.08
C ILE A 16 -28.39 31.27 11.10
N CYS A 17 -27.27 32.00 11.05
CA CYS A 17 -27.25 33.44 10.81
C CYS A 17 -27.61 33.74 9.36
N TYR A 18 -28.69 34.50 9.14
CA TYR A 18 -29.27 34.74 7.83
C TYR A 18 -28.26 35.35 6.84
N TRP A 19 -27.43 36.28 7.31
CA TRP A 19 -26.55 37.06 6.45
C TRP A 19 -25.16 36.45 6.24
N THR A 20 -24.58 35.89 7.31
CA THR A 20 -23.17 35.52 7.38
C THR A 20 -22.90 34.04 7.22
N ASP A 21 -23.89 33.19 7.48
CA ASP A 21 -23.72 31.75 7.29
C ASP A 21 -24.01 31.35 5.85
N ASN A 22 -23.31 30.33 5.38
CA ASN A 22 -23.53 29.77 4.05
C ASN A 22 -24.67 28.75 4.09
N TRP A 23 -25.88 29.16 3.68
CA TRP A 23 -27.05 28.29 3.49
C TRP A 23 -27.62 28.34 2.06
N LEU A 24 -27.05 29.19 1.19
CA LEU A 24 -27.41 29.36 -0.23
C LEU A 24 -26.28 28.94 -1.19
N GLY A 25 -25.23 28.28 -0.70
CA GLY A 25 -24.00 28.02 -1.46
C GLY A 25 -22.99 29.18 -1.38
N VAL A 26 -23.47 30.40 -1.18
CA VAL A 26 -22.72 31.63 -0.87
C VAL A 26 -23.37 32.33 0.34
N THR A 27 -22.63 33.18 1.05
CA THR A 27 -23.23 34.03 2.09
C THR A 27 -23.96 35.20 1.45
N LEU A 28 -25.04 35.70 2.08
CA LEU A 28 -25.76 36.86 1.54
C LEU A 28 -24.90 38.12 1.55
N VAL A 29 -24.02 38.28 2.54
CA VAL A 29 -23.10 39.43 2.60
C VAL A 29 -22.11 39.44 1.44
N ASP A 30 -21.69 38.28 0.94
CA ASP A 30 -20.79 38.19 -0.20
C ASP A 30 -21.57 38.25 -1.53
N ALA A 31 -22.77 37.66 -1.59
CA ALA A 31 -23.64 37.71 -2.77
C ALA A 31 -24.12 39.13 -3.13
N LEU A 32 -24.38 39.96 -2.10
CA LEU A 32 -24.86 41.34 -2.25
C LEU A 32 -23.75 42.38 -2.09
N ASP A 33 -22.49 41.95 -2.01
CA ASP A 33 -21.31 42.80 -1.80
C ASP A 33 -21.46 43.81 -0.63
N ILE A 34 -21.96 43.32 0.50
CA ILE A 34 -22.23 44.16 1.67
C ILE A 34 -20.91 44.55 2.36
N PRO A 35 -20.64 45.86 2.53
CA PRO A 35 -19.44 46.36 3.20
C PRO A 35 -19.24 45.79 4.60
N VAL A 36 -18.00 45.47 4.95
CA VAL A 36 -17.63 44.90 6.26
C VAL A 36 -18.11 45.75 7.44
N THR A 37 -18.14 47.08 7.27
CA THR A 37 -18.62 48.02 8.29
C THR A 37 -20.08 47.82 8.66
N LEU A 38 -20.91 47.32 7.74
CA LEU A 38 -22.34 47.09 7.97
C LEU A 38 -22.64 45.69 8.52
N ARG A 39 -21.70 44.74 8.40
CA ARG A 39 -21.89 43.33 8.77
C ARG A 39 -22.16 43.13 10.28
N LEU A 40 -21.65 44.03 11.13
CA LEU A 40 -21.85 43.96 12.59
C LEU A 40 -23.31 44.12 13.01
N ASN A 41 -24.13 44.79 12.19
CA ASN A 41 -25.55 45.02 12.48
C ASN A 41 -26.45 43.89 11.94
N LEU A 42 -25.89 42.93 11.19
CA LEU A 42 -26.63 41.86 10.50
C LEU A 42 -26.80 40.63 11.38
N VAL A 43 -27.65 40.73 12.41
CA VAL A 43 -27.84 39.70 13.45
C VAL A 43 -29.04 38.78 13.25
N ALA A 44 -29.78 38.92 12.15
CA ALA A 44 -30.98 38.12 11.89
C ALA A 44 -30.67 36.62 11.74
N LYS A 45 -31.58 35.76 12.24
CA LYS A 45 -31.56 34.31 12.01
C LYS A 45 -32.47 33.94 10.85
N VAL A 46 -32.22 32.78 10.25
CA VAL A 46 -33.09 32.23 9.19
C VAL A 46 -34.50 32.00 9.71
N SER A 47 -34.64 31.57 10.97
CA SER A 47 -35.95 31.40 11.62
C SER A 47 -36.80 32.68 11.68
N ASN A 48 -36.20 33.89 11.66
CA ASN A 48 -36.94 35.15 11.62
C ASN A 48 -37.64 35.39 10.27
N THR A 49 -37.25 34.66 9.23
CA THR A 49 -37.82 34.76 7.88
C THR A 49 -38.70 33.57 7.52
N ILE A 50 -39.02 32.71 8.49
CA ILE A 50 -39.90 31.55 8.32
C ILE A 50 -41.12 31.72 9.22
N HIS A 51 -42.30 31.81 8.62
CA HIS A 51 -43.58 31.90 9.33
C HIS A 51 -44.52 30.81 8.85
N GLU A 52 -45.08 30.02 9.77
CA GLU A 52 -46.01 28.92 9.47
C GLU A 52 -45.49 27.94 8.40
N GLY A 53 -44.18 27.67 8.41
CA GLY A 53 -43.53 26.77 7.45
C GLY A 53 -43.34 27.36 6.04
N SER A 54 -43.52 28.67 5.89
CA SER A 54 -43.32 29.39 4.63
C SER A 54 -42.31 30.51 4.78
N TRP A 55 -41.55 30.77 3.71
CA TRP A 55 -40.63 31.90 3.65
C TRP A 55 -41.40 33.22 3.64
N THR A 56 -40.96 34.16 4.48
CA THR A 56 -41.40 35.55 4.49
C THR A 56 -40.19 36.41 4.16
N ILE A 57 -40.04 36.71 2.88
CA ILE A 57 -38.90 37.46 2.37
C ILE A 57 -39.24 38.96 2.44
N PRO A 58 -38.41 39.80 3.07
CA PRO A 58 -38.63 41.23 3.12
C PRO A 58 -38.70 41.84 1.71
N PRO A 59 -39.64 42.77 1.43
CA PRO A 59 -39.79 43.41 0.11
C PRO A 59 -38.52 44.11 -0.40
N LEU A 60 -37.60 44.46 0.51
CA LEU A 60 -36.31 45.04 0.17
C LEU A 60 -35.48 44.16 -0.79
N PHE A 61 -35.67 42.83 -0.77
CA PHE A 61 -34.93 41.90 -1.63
C PHE A 61 -35.37 41.99 -3.11
N GLU A 62 -36.58 42.47 -3.39
CA GLU A 62 -37.02 42.73 -4.77
C GLU A 62 -36.16 43.78 -5.46
N GLN A 63 -35.53 44.68 -4.70
CA GLN A 63 -34.64 45.73 -5.22
C GLN A 63 -33.24 45.19 -5.59
N TYR A 64 -32.83 44.06 -5.05
CA TYR A 64 -31.51 43.46 -5.27
C TYR A 64 -31.51 42.37 -6.36
N GLY A 65 -32.68 42.07 -6.93
CA GLY A 65 -32.87 41.14 -8.05
C GLY A 65 -33.71 39.92 -7.69
N THR A 66 -34.56 39.48 -8.61
CA THR A 66 -35.47 38.34 -8.43
C THR A 66 -34.73 37.02 -8.22
N TRP A 67 -33.53 36.88 -8.79
CA TRP A 67 -32.73 35.65 -8.73
C TRP A 67 -32.51 35.16 -7.29
N LEU A 68 -32.31 36.07 -6.34
CA LEU A 68 -32.05 35.71 -4.94
C LEU A 68 -33.32 35.26 -4.23
N VAL A 69 -34.45 35.90 -4.54
CA VAL A 69 -35.77 35.51 -4.05
C VAL A 69 -36.12 34.12 -4.58
N ASP A 70 -35.91 33.89 -5.87
CA ASP A 70 -36.14 32.60 -6.51
C ASP A 70 -35.27 31.49 -5.88
N GLU A 71 -33.99 31.78 -5.60
CA GLU A 71 -33.07 30.84 -4.95
C GLU A 71 -33.53 30.50 -3.52
N ILE A 72 -33.92 31.49 -2.71
CA ILE A 72 -34.43 31.26 -1.35
C ILE A 72 -35.72 30.43 -1.39
N LEU A 73 -36.65 30.77 -2.30
CA LEU A 73 -37.92 30.06 -2.44
C LEU A 73 -37.74 28.63 -2.99
N SER A 74 -36.64 28.35 -3.70
CA SER A 74 -36.31 27.00 -4.15
C SER A 74 -35.96 26.03 -3.01
N ILE A 75 -35.59 26.56 -1.83
CA ILE A 75 -35.24 25.76 -0.66
C ILE A 75 -36.51 25.20 -0.03
N ASN A 76 -36.63 23.87 -0.09
CA ASN A 76 -37.72 23.13 0.54
C ASN A 76 -37.55 23.14 2.06
N LEU A 77 -38.45 23.85 2.76
CA LEU A 77 -38.52 23.83 4.21
C LEU A 77 -39.08 22.47 4.70
N PRO A 78 -38.55 21.92 5.80
CA PRO A 78 -39.04 20.64 6.32
C PRO A 78 -40.45 20.78 6.89
N LEU A 79 -41.36 19.89 6.45
CA LEU A 79 -42.75 19.83 6.95
C LEU A 79 -42.84 19.37 8.42
N THR A 80 -41.80 18.72 8.91
CA THR A 80 -41.69 18.27 10.30
C THR A 80 -40.53 18.99 10.99
N PRO A 81 -40.63 19.29 12.29
CA PRO A 81 -39.55 19.94 13.03
C PRO A 81 -38.26 19.12 12.93
N ARG A 82 -37.21 19.76 12.42
CA ARG A 82 -35.86 19.19 12.32
C ARG A 82 -34.86 20.26 12.73
N GLU A 83 -33.75 19.82 13.33
CA GLU A 83 -32.65 20.72 13.67
C GLU A 83 -31.84 21.11 12.43
N ASP A 84 -31.24 22.30 12.47
CA ASP A 84 -30.28 22.75 11.47
C ASP A 84 -29.05 21.84 11.42
N CYS A 85 -28.62 21.47 10.20
CA CYS A 85 -27.48 20.58 9.98
C CYS A 85 -26.35 21.30 9.26
N PHE A 86 -25.15 21.29 9.86
CA PHE A 86 -23.94 21.80 9.20
C PHE A 86 -23.24 20.66 8.47
N VAL A 87 -23.22 20.72 7.13
CA VAL A 87 -22.74 19.62 6.30
C VAL A 87 -21.51 19.99 5.49
N TRP A 88 -20.61 19.02 5.32
CA TRP A 88 -19.46 19.13 4.44
C TRP A 88 -19.86 18.88 2.98
N LYS A 89 -19.61 19.85 2.09
CA LYS A 89 -20.01 19.78 0.67
C LYS A 89 -19.41 18.59 -0.07
N HIS A 90 -18.24 18.12 0.36
CA HIS A 90 -17.50 17.04 -0.30
C HIS A 90 -17.75 15.66 0.32
N SER A 91 -18.68 15.55 1.28
CA SER A 91 -19.06 14.28 1.89
C SER A 91 -20.38 13.77 1.32
N LYS A 92 -20.49 12.47 1.07
CA LYS A 92 -21.72 11.85 0.54
C LYS A 92 -22.88 11.85 1.54
N ASN A 93 -22.58 11.83 2.83
CA ASN A 93 -23.58 11.87 3.90
C ASN A 93 -23.58 13.20 4.66
N GLY A 94 -22.76 14.17 4.20
CA GLY A 94 -22.62 15.48 4.81
C GLY A 94 -21.79 15.52 6.10
N ILE A 95 -21.31 14.39 6.62
CA ILE A 95 -20.59 14.33 7.90
C ILE A 95 -19.11 14.58 7.69
N LEU A 96 -18.59 15.69 8.21
CA LEU A 96 -17.15 15.95 8.18
C LEU A 96 -16.40 14.99 9.10
N THR A 97 -15.67 14.05 8.51
CA THR A 97 -14.67 13.25 9.24
C THR A 97 -13.27 13.82 9.06
N SER A 98 -12.36 13.52 10.00
CA SER A 98 -10.95 13.89 9.87
C SER A 98 -10.30 13.31 8.60
N ARG A 99 -10.75 12.11 8.19
CA ARG A 99 -10.35 11.45 6.95
C ARG A 99 -10.74 12.26 5.72
N GLU A 100 -12.02 12.63 5.60
CA GLU A 100 -12.51 13.40 4.44
C GLU A 100 -11.88 14.79 4.37
N ALA A 101 -11.69 15.45 5.52
CA ALA A 101 -10.94 16.72 5.57
C ALA A 101 -9.51 16.55 5.04
N HIS A 102 -8.83 15.47 5.45
CA HIS A 102 -7.48 15.17 5.00
C HIS A 102 -7.40 14.84 3.50
N GLU A 103 -8.29 13.99 3.00
CA GLU A 103 -8.36 13.62 1.58
C GLU A 103 -8.71 14.83 0.70
N HIS A 104 -9.52 15.77 1.18
CA HIS A 104 -9.81 17.01 0.46
C HIS A 104 -8.59 17.96 0.41
N LEU A 105 -7.87 18.10 1.52
CA LEU A 105 -6.68 18.96 1.59
C LEU A 105 -5.46 18.35 0.89
N ASN A 106 -5.38 17.02 0.88
CA ASN A 106 -4.30 16.25 0.30
C ASN A 106 -4.90 15.18 -0.60
N PRO A 107 -5.41 15.57 -1.78
CA PRO A 107 -5.95 14.60 -2.72
C PRO A 107 -4.89 13.55 -3.03
N PRO A 108 -5.26 12.26 -3.10
CA PRO A 108 -4.31 11.19 -3.34
C PRO A 108 -3.58 11.46 -4.66
N GLY A 109 -2.25 11.46 -4.59
CA GLY A 109 -1.41 11.59 -5.78
C GLY A 109 -1.50 10.37 -6.69
N PRO A 110 -0.81 10.39 -7.84
CA PRO A 110 -0.76 9.22 -8.72
C PRO A 110 -0.25 8.00 -7.98
N ALA A 111 -0.89 6.84 -8.21
CA ALA A 111 -0.42 5.58 -7.67
C ALA A 111 1.02 5.33 -8.12
N LEU A 112 1.89 4.99 -7.17
CA LEU A 112 3.30 4.69 -7.42
C LEU A 112 3.47 3.16 -7.46
N PRO A 113 3.58 2.52 -8.65
CA PRO A 113 3.58 1.06 -8.76
C PRO A 113 4.71 0.39 -7.98
N TRP A 114 5.85 1.06 -7.85
CA TRP A 114 7.01 0.57 -7.12
C TRP A 114 6.84 0.61 -5.59
N ALA A 115 5.88 1.38 -5.06
CA ALA A 115 5.73 1.54 -3.61
C ALA A 115 5.37 0.21 -2.93
N SER A 116 4.43 -0.55 -3.49
CA SER A 116 4.07 -1.89 -2.99
C SER A 116 5.21 -2.90 -3.09
N THR A 117 6.18 -2.67 -3.99
CA THR A 117 7.35 -3.55 -4.14
C THR A 117 8.27 -3.41 -2.93
N ILE A 118 8.55 -2.19 -2.46
CA ILE A 118 9.54 -1.97 -1.39
C ILE A 118 8.94 -2.10 0.03
N TRP A 119 7.63 -1.97 0.18
CA TRP A 119 6.93 -2.10 1.46
C TRP A 119 6.41 -3.53 1.64
N ARG A 120 7.27 -4.43 2.12
CA ARG A 120 6.92 -5.83 2.41
C ARG A 120 6.98 -6.09 3.92
N ASN A 121 6.06 -6.91 4.42
CA ASN A 121 5.98 -7.21 5.86
C ASN A 121 7.21 -7.94 6.41
N PHE A 122 7.96 -8.64 5.55
CA PHE A 122 9.22 -9.29 5.93
C PHE A 122 10.42 -8.33 5.92
N ILE A 123 10.26 -7.08 5.50
CA ILE A 123 11.31 -6.06 5.51
C ILE A 123 10.99 -5.04 6.60
N PRO A 124 11.93 -4.73 7.52
CA PRO A 124 11.71 -3.70 8.52
C PRO A 124 11.41 -2.34 7.87
N PRO A 125 10.41 -1.57 8.37
CA PRO A 125 10.04 -0.28 7.79
C PRO A 125 11.20 0.71 7.66
N SER A 126 12.16 0.68 8.59
CA SER A 126 13.37 1.53 8.55
C SER A 126 14.27 1.26 7.34
N HIS A 127 14.31 0.01 6.86
CA HIS A 127 15.05 -0.37 5.66
C HIS A 127 14.31 0.06 4.39
N SER A 128 13.00 -0.23 4.30
CA SER A 128 12.15 0.22 3.20
C SER A 128 12.14 1.74 3.07
N PHE A 129 12.22 2.47 4.19
CA PHE A 129 12.28 3.94 4.19
C PHE A 129 13.54 4.51 3.49
N VAL A 130 14.67 3.79 3.51
CA VAL A 130 15.86 4.20 2.74
C VAL A 130 15.60 4.05 1.24
N ALA A 131 15.06 2.91 0.82
CA ALA A 131 14.70 2.68 -0.58
C ALA A 131 13.63 3.66 -1.07
N TRP A 132 12.61 3.94 -0.26
CA TRP A 132 11.57 4.92 -0.57
C TRP A 132 12.13 6.33 -0.81
N ARG A 133 13.06 6.78 0.04
CA ARG A 133 13.74 8.07 -0.17
C ARG A 133 14.60 8.07 -1.42
N LEU A 134 15.24 6.95 -1.73
CA LEU A 134 16.05 6.81 -2.94
C LEU A 134 15.19 6.89 -4.21
N MET A 135 14.06 6.15 -4.25
CA MET A 135 13.08 6.21 -5.34
C MET A 135 12.53 7.63 -5.57
N LEU A 136 12.37 8.41 -4.50
CA LEU A 136 11.92 9.81 -4.59
C LEU A 136 13.07 10.81 -4.84
N ARG A 137 14.32 10.35 -4.97
CA ARG A 137 15.53 11.19 -5.04
C ARG A 137 15.63 12.20 -3.89
N LYS A 138 15.19 11.81 -2.69
CA LYS A 138 15.08 12.65 -1.48
C LYS A 138 15.98 12.19 -0.32
N THR A 139 16.96 11.34 -0.61
CA THR A 139 18.05 10.96 0.31
C THR A 139 18.86 12.20 0.72
N PRO A 140 19.16 12.42 2.02
CA PRO A 140 19.86 13.62 2.47
C PRO A 140 21.37 13.50 2.25
N THR A 141 21.77 13.38 1.00
CA THR A 141 23.16 13.48 0.52
C THR A 141 23.58 14.95 0.40
N ASP A 142 24.88 15.21 0.32
CA ASP A 142 25.37 16.60 0.19
C ASP A 142 24.83 17.27 -1.08
N GLU A 143 24.68 16.54 -2.18
CA GLU A 143 24.03 17.05 -3.40
C GLU A 143 22.60 17.53 -3.14
N ASN A 144 21.77 16.72 -2.49
CA ASN A 144 20.39 17.10 -2.18
C ASN A 144 20.29 18.22 -1.14
N LEU A 145 21.28 18.35 -0.24
CA LEU A 145 21.38 19.49 0.67
C LEU A 145 21.77 20.77 -0.06
N ARG A 146 22.69 20.72 -1.03
CA ARG A 146 23.04 21.86 -1.89
C ARG A 146 21.85 22.36 -2.69
N HIS A 147 21.03 21.45 -3.25
CA HIS A 147 19.78 21.83 -3.92
C HIS A 147 18.78 22.55 -3.00
N ARG A 148 18.92 22.42 -1.67
CA ARG A 148 18.11 23.12 -0.66
C ARG A 148 18.79 24.37 -0.12
N GLY A 149 19.89 24.82 -0.73
CA GLY A 149 20.60 26.04 -0.37
C GLY A 149 21.70 25.87 0.68
N CYS A 150 22.04 24.65 1.08
CA CYS A 150 23.17 24.43 2.01
C CYS A 150 24.51 24.53 1.27
N VAL A 151 25.41 25.40 1.74
CA VAL A 151 26.78 25.52 1.20
C VAL A 151 27.68 24.50 1.89
N ILE A 152 27.90 23.36 1.24
CA ILE A 152 28.66 22.22 1.78
C ILE A 152 29.67 21.73 0.73
N VAL A 153 30.88 21.40 1.17
CA VAL A 153 31.87 20.69 0.34
C VAL A 153 31.47 19.23 0.26
N SER A 154 31.32 18.71 -0.95
CA SER A 154 30.81 17.35 -1.15
C SER A 154 31.93 16.35 -1.38
N MET A 155 31.91 15.25 -0.63
CA MET A 155 32.77 14.09 -0.86
C MET A 155 32.11 12.85 -0.27
N CYS A 156 32.04 11.77 -1.06
CA CYS A 156 31.47 10.50 -0.64
C CYS A 156 32.20 9.98 0.60
N PRO A 157 31.52 9.85 1.76
CA PRO A 157 32.17 9.46 3.01
C PRO A 157 32.77 8.06 2.98
N LEU A 158 32.23 7.17 2.14
CA LEU A 158 32.63 5.76 2.05
C LEU A 158 33.96 5.56 1.31
N CYS A 159 34.17 6.25 0.18
CA CYS A 159 35.36 6.05 -0.66
C CYS A 159 36.29 7.27 -0.74
N ARG A 160 35.83 8.45 -0.34
CA ARG A 160 36.57 9.73 -0.37
C ARG A 160 37.08 10.15 -1.76
N ARG A 161 36.34 9.84 -2.84
CA ARG A 161 36.78 10.12 -4.23
C ARG A 161 35.91 11.11 -5.01
N TYR A 162 34.60 10.93 -5.00
CA TYR A 162 33.65 11.73 -5.79
C TYR A 162 32.63 12.41 -4.88
N ASN A 163 31.74 13.22 -5.45
CA ASN A 163 30.67 13.88 -4.70
C ASN A 163 29.73 12.87 -4.03
N ASP A 164 29.20 13.24 -2.87
CA ASP A 164 28.14 12.50 -2.18
C ASP A 164 26.80 12.79 -2.87
N SER A 165 26.53 12.07 -3.96
CA SER A 165 25.23 11.97 -4.63
C SER A 165 24.57 10.62 -4.35
N SER A 166 23.27 10.51 -4.62
CA SER A 166 22.55 9.25 -4.39
C SER A 166 23.02 8.16 -5.35
N GLU A 167 23.13 8.50 -6.63
CA GLU A 167 23.56 7.64 -7.71
C GLU A 167 24.97 7.11 -7.43
N TYR A 168 25.88 8.00 -7.03
CA TYR A 168 27.24 7.61 -6.71
C TYR A 168 27.30 6.77 -5.44
N LEU A 169 26.69 7.24 -4.34
CA LEU A 169 26.74 6.59 -3.04
C LEU A 169 26.22 5.15 -3.09
N PHE A 170 25.06 4.94 -3.73
CA PHE A 170 24.39 3.65 -3.71
C PHE A 170 24.86 2.72 -4.82
N PHE A 171 25.34 3.21 -5.97
CA PHE A 171 25.58 2.34 -7.12
C PHE A 171 27.00 2.37 -7.69
N GLN A 172 27.73 3.48 -7.60
CA GLN A 172 29.03 3.64 -8.27
C GLN A 172 30.22 3.68 -7.30
N CYS A 173 29.96 3.96 -6.03
CA CYS A 173 30.96 4.01 -4.98
C CYS A 173 31.68 2.65 -4.86
N SER A 174 33.01 2.65 -4.76
CA SER A 174 33.80 1.40 -4.67
C SER A 174 33.38 0.50 -3.50
N PHE A 175 32.95 1.10 -2.39
CA PHE A 175 32.39 0.36 -1.26
C PHE A 175 31.04 -0.29 -1.60
N ALA A 176 30.16 0.44 -2.29
CA ALA A 176 28.88 -0.08 -2.77
C ALA A 176 29.07 -1.20 -3.80
N LEU A 177 29.96 -1.01 -4.78
CA LEU A 177 30.31 -2.02 -5.77
C LEU A 177 30.84 -3.31 -5.12
N THR A 178 31.57 -3.22 -4.00
CA THR A 178 32.00 -4.41 -3.25
C THR A 178 30.80 -5.20 -2.73
N ILE A 179 29.78 -4.53 -2.20
CA ILE A 179 28.54 -5.17 -1.73
C ILE A 179 27.75 -5.74 -2.92
N TRP A 180 27.61 -4.99 -4.01
CA TRP A 180 26.87 -5.45 -5.18
C TRP A 180 27.53 -6.62 -5.89
N ASN A 181 28.85 -6.64 -6.01
CA ASN A 181 29.59 -7.80 -6.53
C ASN A 181 29.37 -9.04 -5.66
N TRP A 182 29.30 -8.85 -4.33
CA TRP A 182 28.90 -9.93 -3.44
C TRP A 182 27.46 -10.39 -3.72
N VAL A 183 26.48 -9.48 -3.86
CA VAL A 183 25.10 -9.84 -4.24
C VAL A 183 25.05 -10.60 -5.58
N ASN A 184 25.74 -10.13 -6.61
CA ASN A 184 25.84 -10.80 -7.92
C ASN A 184 26.36 -12.24 -7.76
N SER A 185 27.35 -12.45 -6.88
CA SER A 185 27.89 -13.79 -6.59
C SER A 185 26.91 -14.72 -5.89
N ILE A 186 25.99 -14.19 -5.08
CA ILE A 186 24.96 -14.97 -4.39
C ILE A 186 23.94 -15.49 -5.40
N PHE A 187 23.44 -14.60 -6.26
CA PHE A 187 22.31 -14.85 -7.14
C PHE A 187 22.69 -15.28 -8.57
N GLU A 188 23.99 -15.36 -8.88
CA GLU A 188 24.50 -15.67 -10.23
C GLU A 188 23.89 -14.77 -11.32
N THR A 189 23.61 -13.52 -10.99
CA THR A 189 23.00 -12.55 -11.90
C THR A 189 23.87 -11.31 -11.99
N GLN A 190 23.95 -10.74 -13.18
CA GLN A 190 24.59 -9.44 -13.41
C GLN A 190 23.53 -8.37 -13.22
N LEU A 191 23.55 -7.72 -12.08
CA LEU A 191 22.63 -6.65 -11.78
C LEU A 191 23.02 -5.38 -12.52
N ASP A 192 22.02 -4.70 -13.07
CA ASP A 192 22.20 -3.34 -13.54
C ASP A 192 22.22 -2.40 -12.33
N HIS A 193 23.29 -1.63 -12.23
CA HIS A 193 23.54 -0.64 -11.17
C HIS A 193 23.23 0.79 -11.66
N SER A 194 22.51 0.96 -12.75
CA SER A 194 22.11 2.27 -13.27
C SER A 194 21.11 2.99 -12.36
N SER A 195 20.19 2.25 -11.74
CA SER A 195 19.14 2.78 -10.86
C SER A 195 18.60 1.71 -9.90
N LEU A 196 17.77 2.10 -8.93
CA LEU A 196 17.10 1.14 -8.06
C LEU A 196 16.06 0.33 -8.84
N GLU A 197 15.38 0.95 -9.80
CA GLU A 197 14.38 0.34 -10.66
C GLU A 197 14.97 -0.81 -11.46
N GLU A 198 16.09 -0.58 -12.14
CA GLU A 198 16.78 -1.60 -12.93
C GLU A 198 17.34 -2.72 -12.05
N LEU A 199 17.87 -2.37 -10.88
CA LEU A 199 18.34 -3.34 -9.89
C LEU A 199 17.22 -4.28 -9.42
N LEU A 200 15.99 -3.77 -9.27
CA LEU A 200 14.81 -4.56 -8.87
C LEU A 200 14.27 -5.45 -10.00
N LEU A 201 14.55 -5.13 -11.27
CA LEU A 201 14.14 -5.95 -12.43
C LEU A 201 15.01 -7.21 -12.63
N GLY A 202 16.18 -7.27 -11.96
CA GLY A 202 17.16 -8.36 -12.11
C GLY A 202 16.73 -9.77 -11.68
N CYS A 203 15.48 -9.95 -11.20
CA CYS A 203 14.98 -11.22 -10.65
C CYS A 203 13.92 -11.94 -11.49
N ASN A 204 13.68 -11.54 -12.75
CA ASN A 204 12.55 -12.05 -13.54
C ASN A 204 12.47 -13.57 -13.67
N SER A 205 13.63 -14.25 -13.75
CA SER A 205 13.76 -15.71 -13.89
C SER A 205 13.66 -16.50 -12.58
N PHE A 206 13.56 -15.83 -11.42
CA PHE A 206 13.57 -16.50 -10.11
C PHE A 206 12.20 -17.03 -9.68
N THR A 207 12.21 -18.03 -8.80
CA THR A 207 11.01 -18.52 -8.10
C THR A 207 10.42 -17.42 -7.22
N ALA A 208 9.14 -17.51 -6.84
CA ALA A 208 8.48 -16.50 -6.03
C ALA A 208 9.22 -16.23 -4.70
N PHE A 209 9.71 -17.30 -4.05
CA PHE A 209 10.47 -17.20 -2.82
C PHE A 209 11.83 -16.50 -3.02
N ILE A 210 12.58 -16.89 -4.06
CA ILE A 210 13.87 -16.25 -4.36
C ILE A 210 13.70 -14.79 -4.79
N LYS A 211 12.59 -14.42 -5.45
CA LYS A 211 12.25 -13.01 -5.72
C LYS A 211 12.10 -12.20 -4.44
N GLU A 212 11.45 -12.75 -3.42
CA GLU A 212 11.29 -12.07 -2.12
C GLU A 212 12.62 -11.95 -1.36
N LEU A 213 13.45 -12.99 -1.37
CA LEU A 213 14.80 -12.93 -0.79
C LEU A 213 15.71 -11.96 -1.55
N PHE A 214 15.61 -11.93 -2.87
CA PHE A 214 16.32 -10.98 -3.72
C PHE A 214 15.95 -9.55 -3.36
N LEU A 215 14.66 -9.24 -3.31
CA LEU A 215 14.16 -7.94 -2.86
C LEU A 215 14.67 -7.58 -1.45
N ALA A 216 14.58 -8.50 -0.49
CA ALA A 216 15.10 -8.27 0.86
C ALA A 216 16.61 -7.94 0.81
N CYS A 217 17.39 -8.71 0.05
CA CYS A 217 18.82 -8.50 -0.10
C CYS A 217 19.16 -7.11 -0.64
N ILE A 218 18.47 -6.67 -1.70
CA ILE A 218 18.60 -5.32 -2.26
C ILE A 218 18.33 -4.27 -1.18
N ILE A 219 17.16 -4.34 -0.52
CA ILE A 219 16.72 -3.31 0.42
C ILE A 219 17.60 -3.26 1.67
N HIS A 220 18.06 -4.40 2.18
CA HIS A 220 19.02 -4.45 3.28
C HIS A 220 20.40 -3.93 2.90
N SER A 221 20.84 -4.13 1.66
CA SER A 221 22.10 -3.60 1.14
C SER A 221 22.05 -2.06 1.07
N LEU A 222 20.98 -1.48 0.53
CA LEU A 222 20.77 -0.02 0.51
C LEU A 222 20.79 0.57 1.92
N HIS A 223 20.03 -0.02 2.85
CA HIS A 223 20.02 0.45 4.23
C HIS A 223 21.41 0.36 4.87
N THR A 224 22.16 -0.73 4.63
CA THR A 224 23.50 -0.89 5.18
C THR A 224 24.48 0.14 4.63
N LEU A 225 24.42 0.44 3.33
CA LEU A 225 25.20 1.52 2.71
C LEU A 225 24.89 2.87 3.33
N TRP A 226 23.60 3.18 3.48
CA TRP A 226 23.15 4.41 4.10
C TRP A 226 23.63 4.56 5.55
N MET A 227 23.53 3.49 6.35
CA MET A 227 23.99 3.49 7.73
C MET A 227 25.52 3.54 7.83
N ALA A 228 26.24 2.93 6.90
CA ALA A 228 27.70 3.02 6.83
C ALA A 228 28.16 4.47 6.58
N ARG A 229 27.55 5.15 5.59
CA ARG A 229 27.79 6.58 5.32
C ARG A 229 27.56 7.44 6.57
N ASN A 230 26.39 7.28 7.19
CA ASN A 230 26.03 8.07 8.37
C ASN A 230 26.90 7.76 9.59
N GLY A 231 27.35 6.52 9.75
CA GLY A 231 28.28 6.14 10.80
C GLY A 231 29.60 6.90 10.68
N ILE A 232 30.12 7.06 9.47
CA ILE A 232 31.36 7.84 9.22
C ILE A 232 31.11 9.32 9.58
N LEU A 233 30.00 9.90 9.12
CA LEU A 233 29.73 11.33 9.28
C LEU A 233 29.39 11.76 10.70
N PHE A 234 28.60 10.97 11.42
CA PHE A 234 28.01 11.40 12.69
C PHE A 234 28.58 10.66 13.90
N ASN A 235 29.21 9.50 13.69
CA ASN A 235 29.64 8.61 14.77
C ASN A 235 31.13 8.22 14.70
N ASN A 236 31.93 8.87 13.83
CA ASN A 236 33.34 8.52 13.61
C ASN A 236 33.60 7.02 13.37
N ALA A 237 32.63 6.33 12.75
CA ALA A 237 32.68 4.89 12.58
C ALA A 237 33.76 4.48 11.55
N LYS A 238 34.42 3.35 11.81
CA LYS A 238 35.25 2.66 10.81
C LYS A 238 34.42 1.59 10.14
N ILE A 239 34.30 1.68 8.81
CA ILE A 239 33.49 0.75 8.04
C ILE A 239 34.37 -0.33 7.42
N ASN A 240 33.93 -1.58 7.51
CA ASN A 240 34.56 -2.74 6.89
C ASN A 240 33.52 -3.45 6.00
N SER A 241 33.90 -3.79 4.76
CA SER A 241 33.02 -4.42 3.78
C SER A 241 32.52 -5.80 4.23
N GLN A 242 33.39 -6.61 4.85
CA GLN A 242 33.02 -7.91 5.39
C GLN A 242 32.01 -7.79 6.54
N ALA A 243 32.21 -6.82 7.44
CA ALA A 243 31.26 -6.56 8.53
C ALA A 243 29.89 -6.11 7.99
N ALA A 244 29.88 -5.28 6.95
CA ALA A 244 28.66 -4.86 6.27
C ALA A 244 27.94 -6.05 5.61
N ILE A 245 28.67 -6.92 4.89
CA ILE A 245 28.12 -8.13 4.29
C ILE A 245 27.53 -9.07 5.34
N THR A 246 28.23 -9.28 6.46
CA THR A 246 27.73 -10.09 7.58
C THR A 246 26.44 -9.52 8.15
N LYS A 247 26.35 -8.19 8.33
CA LYS A 247 25.11 -7.53 8.77
C LYS A 247 23.97 -7.75 7.79
N ILE A 248 24.22 -7.63 6.48
CA ILE A 248 23.22 -7.87 5.44
C ILE A 248 22.71 -9.32 5.51
N ARG A 249 23.62 -10.31 5.60
CA ARG A 249 23.25 -11.73 5.76
C ARG A 249 22.34 -11.97 6.97
N MET A 250 22.69 -11.43 8.13
CA MET A 250 21.87 -11.57 9.34
C MET A 250 20.47 -11.00 9.15
N THR A 251 20.34 -9.82 8.53
CA THR A 251 19.03 -9.22 8.27
C THR A 251 18.21 -10.02 7.26
N ILE A 252 18.84 -10.56 6.21
CA ILE A 252 18.17 -11.43 5.24
C ILE A 252 17.67 -12.71 5.91
N ALA A 253 18.46 -13.32 6.81
CA ALA A 253 18.03 -14.52 7.54
C ALA A 253 16.76 -14.27 8.38
N LEU A 254 16.66 -13.10 9.02
CA LEU A 254 15.45 -12.70 9.73
C LEU A 254 14.26 -12.51 8.78
N SER A 255 14.45 -11.83 7.64
CA SER A 255 13.41 -11.67 6.63
C SER A 255 12.95 -12.99 6.02
N ALA A 256 13.89 -13.91 5.75
CA ALA A 256 13.61 -15.25 5.25
C ALA A 256 12.68 -16.02 6.21
N SER A 257 12.92 -15.92 7.52
CA SER A 257 12.05 -16.55 8.52
C SER A 257 10.62 -16.00 8.49
N SER A 258 10.45 -14.71 8.20
CA SER A 258 9.12 -14.08 8.10
C SER A 258 8.40 -14.39 6.79
N ILE A 259 9.15 -14.48 5.67
CA ILE A 259 8.62 -14.90 4.37
C ILE A 259 7.98 -16.30 4.48
N ASN A 260 8.63 -17.20 5.21
CA ASN A 260 8.17 -18.59 5.39
C ASN A 260 6.81 -18.69 6.10
N ASN A 261 6.53 -17.80 7.06
CA ASN A 261 5.24 -17.78 7.76
C ASN A 261 4.08 -17.35 6.84
N THR A 262 4.37 -16.54 5.82
CA THR A 262 3.37 -16.08 4.85
C THR A 262 3.13 -17.07 3.71
N THR A 263 4.16 -17.76 3.22
CA THR A 263 4.03 -18.69 2.08
C THR A 263 3.44 -20.04 2.44
N ASP A 264 3.59 -20.53 3.69
CA ASP A 264 2.88 -21.73 4.16
C ASP A 264 1.34 -21.57 4.11
N SER A 265 0.82 -20.33 3.95
CA SER A 265 -0.61 -20.06 3.73
C SER A 265 -1.05 -20.01 2.26
N ILE A 266 -0.12 -19.94 1.29
CA ILE A 266 -0.45 -19.68 -0.14
C ILE A 266 0.14 -20.74 -1.10
N SER A 267 1.21 -21.46 -0.74
CA SER A 267 1.86 -22.44 -1.63
C SER A 267 1.81 -23.87 -1.09
N ALA A 268 0.61 -24.43 -0.98
CA ALA A 268 0.40 -25.88 -0.82
C ALA A 268 0.21 -26.59 -2.18
N SER A 269 0.77 -26.06 -3.27
CA SER A 269 0.71 -26.70 -4.58
C SER A 269 1.99 -26.51 -5.39
N ALA A 270 2.47 -27.63 -5.91
CA ALA A 270 3.58 -27.80 -6.86
C ALA A 270 5.00 -27.55 -6.31
N THR A 271 5.57 -28.60 -5.69
CA THR A 271 6.81 -29.32 -6.08
C THR A 271 7.43 -29.94 -4.83
N ALA A 272 6.92 -31.09 -4.39
CA ALA A 272 7.79 -32.04 -3.72
C ALA A 272 7.95 -33.25 -4.64
N ASN A 273 8.96 -33.17 -5.49
CA ASN A 273 9.56 -34.37 -6.03
C ASN A 273 10.25 -35.06 -4.86
N PHE A 274 9.71 -36.22 -4.50
CA PHE A 274 10.37 -37.18 -3.64
C PHE A 274 11.71 -37.58 -4.26
N GLY A 275 12.79 -37.42 -3.51
CA GLY A 275 14.10 -37.98 -3.82
C GLY A 275 15.07 -37.01 -4.49
N ILE A 276 16.08 -36.60 -3.71
CA ILE A 276 17.42 -36.16 -4.15
C ILE A 276 17.42 -35.21 -5.36
N VAL A 277 17.24 -33.91 -5.11
CA VAL A 277 17.88 -32.87 -5.93
C VAL A 277 18.34 -31.78 -4.99
N ALA A 278 19.55 -31.90 -4.47
CA ALA A 278 20.22 -30.89 -3.62
C ALA A 278 20.81 -29.74 -4.45
N ASP A 279 20.26 -29.47 -5.65
CA ASP A 279 20.89 -28.64 -6.67
C ASP A 279 19.89 -27.74 -7.41
N THR A 280 18.85 -27.30 -6.70
CA THR A 280 17.98 -26.24 -7.23
C THR A 280 18.68 -24.89 -7.13
N VAL A 281 18.30 -23.92 -7.98
CA VAL A 281 18.79 -22.52 -7.88
C VAL A 281 18.55 -21.98 -6.46
N ASP A 282 17.42 -22.34 -5.86
CA ASP A 282 17.03 -21.93 -4.51
C ASP A 282 18.01 -22.47 -3.45
N ASP A 283 18.41 -23.74 -3.52
CA ASP A 283 19.39 -24.33 -2.58
C ASP A 283 20.76 -23.67 -2.69
N ARG A 284 21.21 -23.34 -3.91
CA ARG A 284 22.48 -22.67 -4.15
C ARG A 284 22.48 -21.25 -3.57
N VAL A 285 21.40 -20.50 -3.76
CA VAL A 285 21.23 -19.15 -3.19
C VAL A 285 21.22 -19.22 -1.65
N LEU A 286 20.41 -20.11 -1.06
CA LEU A 286 20.31 -20.27 0.39
C LEU A 286 21.64 -20.66 1.03
N ASN A 287 22.37 -21.60 0.42
CA ASN A 287 23.69 -22.02 0.90
C ASN A 287 24.71 -20.87 0.87
N ARG A 288 24.76 -20.08 -0.20
CA ARG A 288 25.67 -18.93 -0.30
C ARG A 288 25.31 -17.79 0.65
N MET A 289 24.01 -17.63 0.92
CA MET A 289 23.51 -16.69 1.92
C MET A 289 23.74 -17.16 3.35
N GLN A 290 24.07 -18.44 3.57
CA GLN A 290 24.18 -19.08 4.88
C GLN A 290 22.87 -19.01 5.68
N VAL A 291 21.74 -19.10 4.98
CA VAL A 291 20.40 -19.19 5.59
C VAL A 291 20.07 -20.68 5.73
N ALA A 292 19.55 -21.08 6.89
CA ALA A 292 19.26 -22.49 7.18
C ALA A 292 18.36 -23.12 6.10
N GLN A 293 18.79 -24.26 5.55
CA GLN A 293 18.01 -25.05 4.60
C GLN A 293 16.75 -25.63 5.27
N ARG A 294 15.65 -25.73 4.53
CA ARG A 294 14.40 -26.33 5.02
C ARG A 294 14.52 -27.87 5.04
N PRO A 295 14.20 -28.57 6.14
CA PRO A 295 13.78 -29.96 6.05
C PRO A 295 12.37 -29.99 5.44
N VAL A 296 12.22 -30.62 4.27
CA VAL A 296 10.92 -30.85 3.65
C VAL A 296 10.04 -31.58 4.68
N ARG A 297 8.95 -30.96 5.16
CA ARG A 297 7.96 -31.70 5.96
C ARG A 297 7.38 -32.77 5.05
N PRO A 298 7.52 -34.07 5.38
CA PRO A 298 6.90 -35.11 4.58
C PRO A 298 5.39 -34.87 4.56
N TYR A 299 4.78 -34.93 3.37
CA TYR A 299 3.32 -34.88 3.27
C TYR A 299 2.74 -35.99 4.16
N GLY A 300 1.92 -35.61 5.14
CA GLY A 300 1.17 -36.58 5.93
C GLY A 300 0.25 -37.36 4.99
N TYR A 301 0.52 -38.63 4.79
CA TYR A 301 -0.37 -39.52 4.06
C TYR A 301 -1.57 -39.83 4.94
N VAL A 302 -2.76 -39.42 4.50
CA VAL A 302 -4.01 -39.93 5.07
C VAL A 302 -4.26 -41.28 4.41
N LEU A 303 -4.13 -42.36 5.18
CA LEU A 303 -4.54 -43.69 4.72
C LEU A 303 -6.05 -43.70 4.57
N VAL A 304 -6.55 -43.75 3.33
CA VAL A 304 -7.99 -43.86 3.06
C VAL A 304 -8.28 -45.32 2.74
N SER A 305 -9.00 -46.03 3.62
CA SER A 305 -9.54 -47.34 3.27
C SER A 305 -10.76 -47.14 2.35
N TRP A 306 -10.76 -47.81 1.20
CA TRP A 306 -11.84 -47.71 0.23
C TRP A 306 -12.81 -48.88 0.42
N LYS A 307 -14.11 -48.58 0.52
CA LYS A 307 -15.20 -49.56 0.41
C LYS A 307 -15.97 -49.33 -0.89
N ALA A 308 -16.26 -50.41 -1.62
CA ALA A 308 -17.07 -50.34 -2.82
C ALA A 308 -18.50 -49.86 -2.50
N PRO A 309 -19.08 -48.94 -3.30
CA PRO A 309 -20.49 -48.60 -3.15
C PRO A 309 -21.39 -49.79 -3.51
N SER A 310 -22.56 -49.87 -2.88
CA SER A 310 -23.60 -50.83 -3.24
C SER A 310 -24.30 -50.47 -4.55
N ALA A 311 -24.91 -51.45 -5.21
CA ALA A 311 -25.71 -51.24 -6.42
C ALA A 311 -26.77 -50.13 -6.21
N PRO A 312 -27.08 -49.29 -7.23
CA PRO A 312 -26.77 -49.44 -8.66
C PRO A 312 -25.58 -48.59 -9.15
N TRP A 313 -24.64 -48.21 -8.27
CA TRP A 313 -23.52 -47.34 -8.63
C TRP A 313 -22.41 -48.08 -9.39
N LEU A 314 -22.04 -47.57 -10.56
CA LEU A 314 -20.93 -48.08 -11.37
C LEU A 314 -19.70 -47.16 -11.26
N LYS A 315 -18.54 -47.76 -11.01
CA LYS A 315 -17.25 -47.05 -10.98
C LYS A 315 -16.77 -46.78 -12.40
N ALA A 316 -16.61 -45.50 -12.75
CA ALA A 316 -16.01 -45.11 -14.02
C ALA A 316 -14.58 -44.58 -13.77
N ASN A 317 -13.58 -45.29 -14.29
CA ASN A 317 -12.20 -44.81 -14.27
C ASN A 317 -11.99 -43.87 -15.46
N THR A 318 -12.01 -42.56 -15.24
CA THR A 318 -11.52 -41.59 -16.24
C THR A 318 -10.00 -41.48 -16.10
N ASN A 319 -9.29 -42.09 -17.06
CA ASN A 319 -7.85 -42.00 -17.34
C ASN A 319 -7.08 -40.85 -16.65
N GLY A 320 -6.46 -41.17 -15.52
CA GLY A 320 -5.23 -40.53 -15.04
C GLY A 320 -4.11 -41.57 -15.10
N SER A 321 -3.07 -41.29 -15.86
CA SER A 321 -1.91 -42.16 -16.14
C SER A 321 -1.31 -42.83 -14.90
N LEU A 322 -1.03 -44.12 -15.06
CA LEU A 322 -0.48 -45.04 -14.06
C LEU A 322 1.05 -44.89 -13.99
N LEU A 323 1.59 -44.41 -12.87
CA LEU A 323 2.97 -44.70 -12.47
C LEU A 323 3.00 -44.94 -10.95
N ASN A 324 3.52 -46.08 -10.53
CA ASN A 324 3.77 -46.46 -9.13
C ASN A 324 2.53 -46.56 -8.20
N LYS A 325 1.55 -47.38 -8.59
CA LYS A 325 0.56 -48.02 -7.69
C LYS A 325 -0.28 -47.11 -6.76
N LEU A 326 -0.39 -45.80 -7.02
CA LEU A 326 -1.25 -44.87 -6.29
C LEU A 326 -2.28 -44.24 -7.24
N ILE A 327 -3.57 -44.52 -7.04
CA ILE A 327 -4.67 -44.07 -7.91
C ILE A 327 -5.07 -42.63 -7.52
N LYS A 328 -4.98 -41.68 -8.46
CA LYS A 328 -5.57 -40.34 -8.34
C LYS A 328 -6.84 -40.24 -9.19
N GLY A 329 -7.98 -40.00 -8.53
CA GLY A 329 -9.27 -39.67 -9.15
C GLY A 329 -10.14 -40.88 -9.53
N ALA A 330 -11.36 -40.93 -8.99
CA ALA A 330 -12.42 -41.81 -9.47
C ALA A 330 -13.72 -40.99 -9.57
N GLY A 331 -14.45 -41.13 -10.67
CA GLY A 331 -15.79 -40.58 -10.86
C GLY A 331 -16.85 -41.66 -10.68
N TYR A 332 -18.08 -41.25 -10.37
CA TYR A 332 -19.23 -42.16 -10.27
C TYR A 332 -20.26 -41.82 -11.36
N MET A 333 -20.89 -42.86 -11.90
CA MET A 333 -22.08 -42.71 -12.76
C MET A 333 -23.28 -43.31 -12.04
N PHE A 334 -24.38 -42.55 -12.02
CA PHE A 334 -25.70 -43.02 -11.62
C PHE A 334 -26.66 -42.71 -12.77
N GLY A 335 -27.07 -43.73 -13.52
CA GLY A 335 -27.76 -43.54 -14.80
C GLY A 335 -26.91 -42.74 -15.79
N SER A 336 -27.50 -41.73 -16.45
CA SER A 336 -26.88 -40.89 -17.49
C SER A 336 -26.20 -39.60 -16.97
N ARG A 337 -26.04 -39.41 -15.65
CA ARG A 337 -25.36 -38.23 -15.08
C ARG A 337 -23.98 -38.59 -14.51
N VAL A 338 -22.95 -37.84 -14.93
CA VAL A 338 -21.56 -37.94 -14.45
C VAL A 338 -21.31 -36.88 -13.37
N ILE A 339 -20.87 -37.29 -12.18
CA ILE A 339 -20.42 -36.36 -11.13
C ILE A 339 -18.89 -36.45 -11.04
N ARG A 340 -18.19 -35.36 -11.39
CA ARG A 340 -16.73 -35.24 -11.26
C ARG A 340 -16.33 -34.81 -9.84
N ARG A 341 -15.37 -35.50 -9.24
CA ARG A 341 -14.66 -35.04 -8.05
C ARG A 341 -13.54 -34.08 -8.47
N SER A 342 -13.61 -32.81 -8.08
CA SER A 342 -12.46 -31.89 -8.15
C SER A 342 -11.48 -32.25 -7.02
N PRO A 343 -10.15 -32.26 -7.25
CA PRO A 343 -9.17 -32.69 -6.26
C PRO A 343 -9.01 -31.75 -5.05
N PHE A 344 -9.74 -30.62 -4.96
CA PHE A 344 -9.47 -29.58 -3.96
C PHE A 344 -10.64 -29.13 -3.07
N LYS A 345 -11.77 -29.84 -3.00
CA LYS A 345 -12.78 -29.58 -1.95
C LYS A 345 -13.40 -30.86 -1.38
N PRO A 346 -13.46 -31.05 -0.05
CA PRO A 346 -14.32 -32.06 0.53
C PRO A 346 -15.78 -31.61 0.40
N LEU A 347 -16.58 -32.35 -0.36
CA LEU A 347 -18.03 -32.28 -0.29
C LEU A 347 -18.46 -32.98 1.02
N LYS A 348 -19.03 -32.22 1.96
CA LYS A 348 -19.93 -32.76 2.98
C LYS A 348 -21.18 -33.23 2.25
N ILE A 349 -21.32 -34.53 2.07
CA ILE A 349 -22.61 -35.15 1.76
C ILE A 349 -23.12 -35.65 3.10
N THR A 350 -24.03 -34.89 3.70
CA THR A 350 -24.88 -35.40 4.79
C THR A 350 -25.88 -36.35 4.15
N ILE A 351 -25.92 -37.59 4.63
CA ILE A 351 -27.11 -38.44 4.54
C ILE A 351 -27.82 -38.31 5.88
#